data_AF-A0A842B3M7-F1
#
_entry.id   AF-A0A842B3M7-F1
#
_cell.length_a   1.000
_cell.length_b   1.000
_cell.length_c   1.000
_cell.angle_alpha   90.00
_cell.angle_beta   90.00
_cell.angle_gamma   90.00
#
_symmetry.space_group_name_H-M   'P 1'
#
loop_
_entity.id
_entity.type
_entity.pdbx_description
1 polymer ?
#
loop_
_entity_poly.entity_id
_entity_poly.type
_entity_poly.pdbx_seq_one_letter_code
_entity_poly.pdbx_strand_id
1 'polypeptide(L)'
;MTYSMVMLIVAGTLQLLGMAIVANIIANKVLRKRDIAIATLFMTIGGTLFLNSMQYFTIIYTVGVLFVFMKWRKAGWVISLVAPMLSFLLAVVVDYILSWVVGKIFGIYASDYDSSILGVTLTILVFLLPFFICAYLLGLVIHKILYRQSTTDVLTRNGFVVVILMLMTSIITYLLISAENMLGFPEQLLTVYPILFITFFLIICIVFLVINKIGQEREKMKKREMELAQLRDYTVRLEEMYVDMNMFRHDYINILASLHGYIEKADQELLEKYFNEVIVPLKNRNQIK
;
A
#
# COMPACT_ATOMS: atom_id res chain seq x y z
N MET A 1 -34.39 -12.49 29.50
CA MET A 1 -33.73 -11.20 29.19
C MET A 1 -32.22 -11.23 29.42
N THR A 2 -31.71 -11.61 30.60
CA THR A 2 -30.26 -11.60 30.91
C THR A 2 -29.41 -12.50 30.00
N TYR A 3 -29.89 -13.71 29.67
CA TYR A 3 -29.19 -14.64 28.77
C TYR A 3 -29.02 -14.11 27.34
N SER A 4 -30.04 -13.43 26.79
CA SER A 4 -29.98 -12.83 25.46
C SER A 4 -28.94 -11.70 25.40
N MET A 5 -28.85 -10.87 26.45
CA MET A 5 -27.89 -9.77 26.52
C MET A 5 -26.44 -10.27 26.63
N VAL A 6 -26.18 -11.28 27.47
CA VAL A 6 -24.84 -11.88 27.60
C VAL A 6 -24.40 -12.50 26.27
N MET A 7 -25.30 -13.16 25.56
CA MET A 7 -24.98 -13.81 24.29
C MET A 7 -24.73 -12.81 23.15
N LEU A 8 -25.45 -11.69 23.11
CA LEU A 8 -25.15 -10.59 22.19
C LEU A 8 -23.75 -10.00 22.44
N ILE A 9 -23.35 -9.84 23.70
CA ILE A 9 -22.01 -9.38 24.05
C ILE A 9 -20.97 -10.39 23.59
N VAL A 10 -21.18 -11.68 23.83
CA VAL A 10 -20.28 -12.75 23.38
C VAL A 10 -20.15 -12.76 21.86
N ALA A 11 -21.26 -12.69 21.12
CA ALA A 11 -21.25 -12.63 19.66
C ALA A 11 -20.47 -11.41 19.14
N GLY A 12 -20.73 -10.23 19.72
CA GLY A 12 -19.99 -9.01 19.40
C GLY A 12 -18.49 -9.11 19.71
N THR A 13 -18.11 -9.72 20.84
CA THR A 13 -16.69 -9.92 21.19
C THR A 13 -15.98 -10.77 20.16
N LEU A 14 -16.64 -11.82 19.69
CA LEU A 14 -16.13 -12.74 18.69
C LEU A 14 -15.96 -12.03 17.34
N GLN A 15 -16.95 -11.27 16.87
CA GLN A 15 -16.81 -10.47 15.65
C GLN A 15 -15.64 -9.46 15.73
N LEU A 16 -15.50 -8.77 16.87
CA LEU A 16 -14.37 -7.85 17.12
C LEU A 16 -13.02 -8.58 17.15
N LEU A 17 -12.98 -9.81 17.67
CA LEU A 17 -11.79 -10.66 17.65
C LEU A 17 -11.43 -11.06 16.21
N GLY A 18 -12.41 -11.42 15.39
CA GLY A 18 -12.24 -11.69 13.96
C GLY A 18 -11.65 -10.49 13.23
N MET A 19 -12.20 -9.30 13.47
CA MET A 19 -11.69 -8.05 12.93
C MET A 19 -10.24 -7.78 13.37
N ALA A 20 -9.93 -7.95 14.65
CA ALA A 20 -8.56 -7.74 15.14
C ALA A 20 -7.54 -8.71 14.52
N ILE A 21 -7.94 -9.97 14.30
CA ILE A 21 -7.10 -10.98 13.63
C ILE A 21 -6.86 -10.61 12.17
N VAL A 22 -7.92 -10.27 11.43
CA VAL A 22 -7.82 -9.91 10.01
C VAL A 22 -6.98 -8.65 9.83
N ALA A 23 -7.20 -7.61 10.65
CA ALA A 23 -6.37 -6.42 10.66
C ALA A 23 -4.90 -6.74 10.91
N ASN A 24 -4.59 -7.66 11.84
CA ASN A 24 -3.22 -8.08 12.10
C ASN A 24 -2.60 -8.86 10.92
N ILE A 25 -3.36 -9.72 10.24
CA ILE A 25 -2.91 -10.45 9.05
C ILE A 25 -2.56 -9.45 7.93
N ILE A 26 -3.41 -8.45 7.71
CA ILE A 26 -3.19 -7.38 6.72
C ILE A 26 -1.93 -6.57 7.10
N ALA A 27 -1.73 -6.29 8.38
CA ALA A 27 -0.56 -5.59 8.90
C ALA A 27 0.72 -6.45 8.99
N ASN A 28 0.79 -7.62 8.35
CA ASN A 28 1.92 -8.55 8.41
C ASN A 28 2.29 -9.03 9.84
N LYS A 29 1.26 -9.36 10.62
CA LYS A 29 1.38 -9.98 11.95
C LYS A 29 2.22 -9.18 12.96
N VAL A 30 2.10 -7.84 12.94
CA VAL A 30 2.81 -6.93 13.86
C VAL A 30 2.39 -7.13 15.34
N LEU A 31 1.12 -7.45 15.59
CA LEU A 31 0.59 -7.69 16.93
C LEU A 31 0.87 -9.13 17.38
N ARG A 32 1.33 -9.31 18.62
CA ARG A 32 1.40 -10.65 19.24
C ARG A 32 -0.01 -11.10 19.63
N LYS A 33 -0.19 -12.41 19.82
CA LYS A 33 -1.47 -13.00 20.28
C LYS A 33 -2.03 -12.33 21.55
N ARG A 34 -1.15 -11.94 22.49
CA ARG A 34 -1.52 -11.19 23.71
C ARG A 34 -2.07 -9.80 23.39
N ASP A 35 -1.44 -9.08 22.48
CA ASP A 35 -1.83 -7.72 22.10
C ASP A 35 -3.20 -7.72 21.40
N ILE A 36 -3.47 -8.73 20.56
CA ILE A 36 -4.79 -8.93 19.93
C ILE A 36 -5.87 -9.14 20.99
N ALA A 37 -5.64 -10.06 21.94
CA ALA A 37 -6.62 -10.34 22.99
C ALA A 37 -6.91 -9.11 23.85
N ILE A 38 -5.87 -8.34 24.21
CA ILE A 38 -6.02 -7.09 24.96
C ILE A 38 -6.78 -6.06 24.14
N ALA A 39 -6.44 -5.88 22.86
CA ALA A 39 -7.13 -4.94 21.98
C ALA A 39 -8.62 -5.29 21.83
N THR A 40 -8.95 -6.56 21.62
CA THR A 40 -10.34 -7.04 21.58
C THR A 40 -11.08 -6.73 22.87
N LEU A 41 -10.44 -6.95 24.04
CA LEU A 41 -11.05 -6.65 25.33
C LEU A 41 -11.35 -5.15 25.49
N PHE A 42 -10.41 -4.27 25.12
CA PHE A 42 -10.65 -2.82 25.10
C PHE A 42 -11.78 -2.43 24.14
N MET A 43 -11.86 -3.08 22.97
CA MET A 43 -12.94 -2.86 22.01
C MET A 43 -14.29 -3.32 22.55
N THR A 44 -14.35 -4.46 23.23
CA THR A 44 -15.60 -4.95 23.83
C THR A 44 -16.08 -4.02 24.93
N ILE A 45 -15.20 -3.64 25.86
CA ILE A 45 -15.58 -2.79 27.00
C ILE A 45 -16.03 -1.42 26.49
N GLY A 46 -15.21 -0.76 25.68
CA GLY A 46 -15.59 0.56 25.15
C GLY A 46 -16.78 0.45 24.19
N GLY A 47 -16.83 -0.58 23.35
CA GLY A 47 -17.91 -0.77 22.39
C GLY A 47 -19.27 -0.94 23.06
N THR A 48 -19.36 -1.72 24.13
CA THR A 48 -20.61 -1.90 24.89
C THR A 48 -21.05 -0.60 25.61
N LEU A 49 -20.11 0.19 26.14
CA LEU A 49 -20.41 1.48 26.76
C LEU A 49 -20.85 2.54 25.73
N PHE A 50 -20.16 2.62 24.60
CA PHE A 50 -20.45 3.58 23.54
C PHE A 50 -21.71 3.22 22.75
N LEU A 51 -22.04 1.93 22.58
CA LEU A 51 -23.29 1.48 21.97
C LEU A 51 -24.51 2.06 22.68
N ASN A 52 -24.48 2.11 24.02
CA ASN A 52 -25.59 2.60 24.82
C ASN A 52 -25.77 4.13 24.75
N SER A 53 -24.70 4.87 24.46
CA SER A 53 -24.71 6.35 24.51
C SER A 53 -24.74 7.00 23.12
N MET A 54 -24.02 6.44 22.16
CA MET A 54 -23.67 7.07 20.88
C MET A 54 -23.82 6.11 19.69
N GLN A 55 -24.44 4.93 19.90
CA GLN A 55 -24.72 3.84 18.96
C GLN A 55 -23.67 3.69 17.84
N TYR A 56 -23.80 4.50 16.79
CA TYR A 56 -23.03 4.47 15.56
C TYR A 56 -21.57 4.93 15.69
N PHE A 57 -21.21 5.83 16.62
CA PHE A 57 -19.80 6.29 16.81
C PHE A 57 -18.86 5.19 17.32
N THR A 58 -19.39 4.04 17.73
CA THR A 58 -18.63 2.86 18.18
C THR A 58 -17.60 2.38 17.15
N ILE A 59 -17.87 2.55 15.85
CA ILE A 59 -16.95 2.14 14.77
C ILE A 59 -15.65 2.96 14.78
N ILE A 60 -15.75 4.27 15.04
CA ILE A 60 -14.58 5.15 15.13
C ILE A 60 -13.72 4.72 16.32
N TYR A 61 -14.35 4.35 17.43
CA TYR A 61 -13.66 3.82 18.60
C TYR A 61 -12.94 2.50 18.30
N THR A 62 -13.58 1.52 17.68
CA THR A 62 -12.97 0.20 17.42
C THR A 62 -11.78 0.30 16.47
N VAL A 63 -11.91 1.09 15.40
CA VAL A 63 -10.81 1.40 14.47
C VAL A 63 -9.69 2.16 15.18
N GLY A 64 -10.03 3.13 16.03
CA GLY A 64 -9.08 3.91 16.81
C GLY A 64 -8.25 3.08 17.78
N VAL A 65 -8.86 2.13 18.49
CA VAL A 65 -8.15 1.21 19.39
C VAL A 65 -7.15 0.36 18.61
N LEU A 66 -7.55 -0.24 17.48
CA LEU A 66 -6.62 -1.01 16.65
C LEU A 66 -5.45 -0.16 16.15
N PHE A 67 -5.72 1.07 15.72
CA PHE A 67 -4.68 2.00 15.28
C PHE A 67 -3.65 2.27 16.38
N VAL A 68 -4.09 2.56 17.61
CA VAL A 68 -3.19 2.81 18.75
C VAL A 68 -2.35 1.58 19.08
N PHE A 69 -2.94 0.39 19.10
CA PHE A 69 -2.20 -0.86 19.35
C PHE A 69 -1.17 -1.16 18.26
N MET A 70 -1.50 -0.94 16.99
CA MET A 70 -0.54 -1.08 15.89
C MET A 70 0.60 -0.06 15.99
N LYS A 71 0.28 1.18 16.39
CA LYS A 71 1.27 2.23 16.61
C LYS A 71 2.20 1.96 17.78
N TRP A 72 1.68 1.44 18.88
CA TRP A 72 2.48 1.01 20.03
C TRP A 72 3.52 -0.04 19.62
N ARG A 73 3.20 -0.86 18.62
CA ARG A 73 4.10 -1.89 18.06
C ARG A 73 4.93 -1.40 16.87
N LYS A 74 5.06 -0.08 16.71
CA LYS A 74 5.90 0.59 15.69
C LYS A 74 5.52 0.29 14.24
N ALA A 75 4.26 -0.04 13.95
CA ALA A 75 3.80 -0.12 12.57
C ALA A 75 3.86 1.24 11.86
N GLY A 76 4.09 1.20 10.54
CA GLY A 76 4.05 2.39 9.68
C GLY A 76 2.70 3.11 9.78
N TRP A 77 2.69 4.44 9.66
CA TRP A 77 1.48 5.27 9.79
C TRP A 77 0.35 4.80 8.85
N VAL A 78 0.69 4.55 7.58
CA VAL A 78 -0.27 4.13 6.56
C VAL A 78 -0.87 2.77 6.88
N ILE A 79 -0.05 1.78 7.18
CA ILE A 79 -0.51 0.40 7.47
C ILE A 79 -1.38 0.38 8.73
N SER A 80 -1.03 1.19 9.74
CA SER A 80 -1.80 1.28 10.99
C SER A 80 -3.22 1.83 10.78
N LEU A 81 -3.45 2.67 9.76
CA LEU A 81 -4.78 3.19 9.42
C LEU A 81 -5.51 2.29 8.44
N VAL A 82 -4.83 1.83 7.39
CA VAL A 82 -5.43 1.04 6.32
C VAL A 82 -5.86 -0.34 6.81
N ALA A 83 -5.05 -1.01 7.64
CA ALA A 83 -5.35 -2.40 8.03
C ALA A 83 -6.63 -2.53 8.90
N PRO A 84 -6.86 -1.68 9.92
CA PRO A 84 -8.11 -1.69 10.68
C PRO A 84 -9.33 -1.32 9.83
N MET A 85 -9.23 -0.30 8.96
CA MET A 85 -10.32 0.12 8.08
C MET A 85 -10.69 -0.96 7.06
N LEU A 86 -9.69 -1.58 6.45
CA LEU A 86 -9.91 -2.66 5.49
C LEU A 86 -10.52 -3.89 6.19
N SER A 87 -10.08 -4.18 7.42
CA SER A 87 -10.68 -5.26 8.21
C SER A 87 -12.14 -4.98 8.58
N PHE A 88 -12.51 -3.72 8.86
CA PHE A 88 -13.90 -3.34 9.08
C PHE A 88 -14.75 -3.58 7.83
N LEU A 89 -14.30 -3.08 6.68
CA LEU A 89 -15.01 -3.25 5.41
C LEU A 89 -15.21 -4.74 5.07
N LEU A 90 -14.19 -5.56 5.30
CA LEU A 90 -14.30 -7.01 5.10
C LEU A 90 -15.30 -7.65 6.04
N ALA A 91 -15.30 -7.27 7.32
CA ALA A 91 -16.27 -7.78 8.29
C ALA A 91 -17.70 -7.48 7.82
N VAL A 92 -17.97 -6.24 7.39
CA VAL A 92 -19.28 -5.83 6.85
C VAL A 92 -19.66 -6.67 5.63
N VAL A 93 -18.77 -6.77 4.63
CA VAL A 93 -19.04 -7.55 3.41
C VAL A 93 -19.36 -9.01 3.74
N VAL A 94 -18.59 -9.63 4.63
CA VAL A 94 -18.80 -11.03 5.04
C VAL A 94 -20.13 -11.19 5.78
N ASP A 95 -20.49 -10.25 6.66
CA ASP A 95 -21.73 -10.29 7.44
C ASP A 95 -22.99 -10.23 6.55
N TYR A 96 -23.02 -9.30 5.59
CA TYR A 96 -24.14 -9.19 4.63
C TYR A 96 -24.22 -10.40 3.69
N ILE A 97 -23.07 -10.92 3.21
CA ILE A 97 -23.05 -12.14 2.37
C ILE A 97 -23.61 -13.32 3.15
N LEU A 98 -23.15 -13.53 4.38
CA LEU A 98 -23.62 -14.64 5.21
C LEU A 98 -25.09 -14.52 5.53
N SER A 99 -25.56 -13.32 5.88
CA SER A 99 -26.99 -13.07 6.13
C SER A 99 -27.85 -13.41 4.93
N TRP A 100 -27.39 -13.09 3.72
CA TRP A 100 -28.11 -13.45 2.50
C TRP A 100 -28.07 -14.95 2.20
N VAL A 101 -26.90 -15.59 2.32
CA VAL A 101 -26.73 -17.04 2.07
C VAL A 101 -27.57 -17.86 3.06
N VAL A 102 -27.51 -17.51 4.35
CA VAL A 102 -28.25 -18.21 5.40
C VAL A 102 -29.76 -18.00 5.23
N GLY A 103 -30.20 -16.76 4.98
CA GLY A 103 -31.61 -16.46 4.73
C GLY A 103 -32.17 -17.23 3.52
N LYS A 104 -31.37 -17.43 2.46
CA LYS A 104 -31.80 -18.20 1.27
C LYS A 104 -31.79 -19.72 1.47
N ILE A 105 -30.77 -20.27 2.12
CA ILE A 105 -30.61 -21.73 2.25
C ILE A 105 -31.47 -22.27 3.38
N PHE A 106 -31.46 -21.59 4.53
CA PHE A 106 -32.10 -22.05 5.76
C PHE A 106 -33.43 -21.34 6.05
N GLY A 107 -33.74 -20.23 5.36
CA GLY A 107 -34.94 -19.45 5.62
C GLY A 107 -34.92 -18.73 6.97
N ILE A 108 -33.73 -18.56 7.57
CA ILE A 108 -33.56 -17.93 8.89
C ILE A 108 -33.13 -16.48 8.68
N TYR A 109 -33.97 -15.54 9.11
CA TYR A 109 -33.66 -14.11 9.09
C TYR A 109 -33.44 -13.58 10.52
N ALA A 110 -32.91 -12.36 10.61
CA ALA A 110 -32.63 -11.73 11.90
C ALA A 110 -33.88 -11.51 12.77
N SER A 111 -35.07 -11.51 12.16
CA SER A 111 -36.37 -11.43 12.81
C SER A 111 -36.81 -12.73 13.48
N ASP A 112 -36.27 -13.88 13.06
CA ASP A 112 -36.72 -15.21 13.50
C ASP A 112 -36.00 -15.68 14.77
N TYR A 113 -35.14 -14.84 15.34
CA TYR A 113 -34.37 -15.17 16.52
C TYR A 113 -35.24 -15.21 17.77
N ASP A 114 -35.63 -16.43 18.16
CA ASP A 114 -36.17 -16.69 19.48
C ASP A 114 -35.06 -16.68 20.54
N SER A 115 -35.43 -16.23 21.74
CA SER A 115 -34.55 -16.13 22.92
C SER A 115 -34.25 -17.47 23.60
N SER A 116 -34.70 -18.59 23.00
CA SER A 116 -34.44 -19.94 23.48
C SER A 116 -32.97 -20.34 23.31
N ILE A 117 -32.48 -21.20 24.22
CA ILE A 117 -31.09 -21.67 24.24
C ILE A 117 -30.71 -22.34 22.91
N LEU A 118 -31.63 -23.14 22.33
CA LEU A 118 -31.44 -23.79 21.04
C LEU A 118 -31.32 -22.79 19.89
N GLY A 119 -32.20 -21.79 19.83
CA GLY A 119 -32.14 -20.73 18.83
C GLY A 119 -30.79 -20.01 18.85
N VAL A 120 -30.33 -19.63 20.04
CA VAL A 120 -29.03 -18.97 20.21
C VAL A 120 -27.86 -19.88 19.81
N THR A 121 -27.86 -21.17 20.18
CA THR A 121 -26.76 -22.07 19.74
C THR A 121 -26.69 -22.26 18.23
N LEU A 122 -27.85 -22.29 17.56
CA LEU A 122 -27.91 -22.35 16.10
C LEU A 122 -27.39 -21.07 15.46
N THR A 123 -27.69 -19.89 16.02
CA THR A 123 -27.15 -18.62 15.51
C THR A 123 -25.62 -18.59 15.52
N ILE A 124 -24.98 -19.06 16.60
CA ILE A 124 -23.52 -19.10 16.69
C ILE A 124 -22.92 -20.05 15.65
N LEU A 125 -23.52 -21.22 15.49
CA LEU A 125 -22.99 -22.23 14.58
C LEU A 125 -23.16 -21.83 13.11
N VAL A 126 -24.30 -21.21 12.78
CA VAL A 126 -24.67 -20.88 11.40
C VAL A 126 -24.09 -19.53 10.95
N PHE A 127 -23.91 -18.55 11.84
CA PHE A 127 -23.42 -17.22 11.46
C PHE A 127 -21.97 -16.96 11.87
N LEU A 128 -21.62 -17.19 13.14
CA LEU A 128 -20.32 -16.80 13.68
C LEU A 128 -19.17 -17.66 13.14
N LEU A 129 -19.33 -18.99 13.08
CA LEU A 129 -18.26 -19.86 12.56
C LEU A 129 -17.95 -19.58 11.08
N PRO A 130 -18.94 -19.51 10.17
CA PRO A 130 -18.67 -19.13 8.79
C PRO A 130 -18.08 -17.73 8.66
N PHE A 131 -18.50 -16.77 9.50
CA PHE A 131 -17.93 -15.43 9.52
C PHE A 131 -16.42 -15.45 9.77
N PHE A 132 -15.96 -16.18 10.79
CA PHE A 132 -14.53 -16.29 11.07
C PHE A 132 -13.76 -16.94 9.92
N ILE A 133 -14.30 -18.01 9.34
CA ILE A 133 -13.64 -18.73 8.26
C ILE A 133 -13.52 -17.83 7.03
N CYS A 134 -14.62 -17.21 6.60
CA CYS A 134 -14.64 -16.31 5.44
C CYS A 134 -13.74 -15.09 5.64
N ALA A 135 -13.84 -14.41 6.79
CA ALA A 135 -13.03 -13.24 7.09
C ALA A 135 -11.53 -13.59 7.13
N TYR A 136 -11.17 -14.73 7.72
CA TYR A 136 -9.79 -15.21 7.77
C TYR A 136 -9.23 -15.53 6.38
N LEU A 137 -9.99 -16.26 5.55
CA LEU A 137 -9.59 -16.60 4.19
C LEU A 137 -9.41 -15.36 3.31
N LEU A 138 -10.34 -14.40 3.37
CA LEU A 138 -10.22 -13.13 2.64
C LEU A 138 -9.02 -12.32 3.13
N GLY A 139 -8.77 -12.28 4.43
CA GLY A 139 -7.58 -11.66 5.02
C GLY A 139 -6.28 -12.23 4.46
N LEU A 140 -6.19 -13.55 4.29
CA LEU A 140 -5.02 -14.21 3.68
C LEU A 140 -4.85 -13.87 2.20
N VAL A 141 -5.94 -13.84 1.42
CA VAL A 141 -5.91 -13.44 0.00
C VAL A 141 -5.39 -12.02 -0.13
N ILE A 142 -5.90 -11.09 0.68
CA ILE A 142 -5.49 -9.69 0.68
C ILE A 142 -4.03 -9.56 1.11
N HIS A 143 -3.61 -10.28 2.15
CA HIS A 143 -2.21 -10.32 2.56
C HIS A 143 -1.31 -10.75 1.40
N LYS A 144 -1.66 -11.83 0.70
CA LYS A 144 -0.90 -12.28 -0.47
C LYS A 144 -0.82 -11.22 -1.57
N ILE A 145 -1.87 -10.45 -1.81
CA ILE A 145 -1.89 -9.36 -2.80
C ILE A 145 -1.02 -8.17 -2.33
N LEU A 146 -1.12 -7.78 -1.05
CA LEU A 146 -0.42 -6.64 -0.46
C LEU A 146 1.09 -6.85 -0.29
N TYR A 147 1.53 -8.09 -0.13
CA TYR A 147 2.96 -8.43 0.04
C TYR A 147 3.57 -9.11 -1.18
N ARG A 148 2.87 -9.10 -2.33
CA ARG A 148 3.43 -9.58 -3.60
C ARG A 148 4.49 -8.60 -4.11
N GLN A 149 5.74 -8.84 -3.75
CA GLN A 149 7.04 -8.34 -4.25
C GLN A 149 7.25 -6.84 -4.58
N SER A 150 6.24 -5.96 -4.52
CA SER A 150 6.39 -4.52 -4.84
C SER A 150 5.25 -3.63 -4.31
N THR A 151 4.17 -4.18 -3.77
CA THR A 151 2.98 -3.42 -3.35
C THR A 151 3.15 -2.65 -2.02
N THR A 152 4.07 -3.05 -1.15
CA THR A 152 4.36 -2.36 0.12
C THR A 152 5.01 -0.99 -0.07
N ASP A 153 5.90 -0.88 -1.04
CA ASP A 153 6.62 0.38 -1.33
C ASP A 153 5.68 1.39 -2.01
N VAL A 154 4.74 0.90 -2.81
CA VAL A 154 3.70 1.76 -3.40
C VAL A 154 2.69 2.22 -2.34
N LEU A 155 2.32 1.34 -1.41
CA LEU A 155 1.43 1.70 -0.30
C LEU A 155 2.03 2.77 0.61
N THR A 156 3.33 2.72 0.88
CA THR A 156 4.00 3.76 1.69
C THR A 156 4.14 5.08 0.94
N ARG A 157 4.41 5.04 -0.38
CA ARG A 157 4.63 6.26 -1.18
C ARG A 157 3.35 6.97 -1.62
N ASN A 158 2.30 6.23 -1.97
CA ASN A 158 0.97 6.75 -2.29
C ASN A 158 0.00 6.66 -1.09
N GLY A 159 0.54 6.47 0.12
CA GLY A 159 -0.24 6.11 1.30
C GLY A 159 -1.32 7.12 1.66
N PHE A 160 -1.10 8.40 1.41
CA PHE A 160 -2.10 9.44 1.66
C PHE A 160 -3.37 9.24 0.81
N VAL A 161 -3.21 8.95 -0.49
CA VAL A 161 -4.33 8.70 -1.41
C VAL A 161 -5.09 7.45 -1.01
N VAL A 162 -4.36 6.38 -0.65
CA VAL A 162 -4.98 5.12 -0.20
C VAL A 162 -5.74 5.30 1.12
N VAL A 163 -5.18 6.08 2.06
CA VAL A 163 -5.83 6.38 3.34
C VAL A 163 -7.11 7.21 3.13
N ILE A 164 -7.07 8.26 2.30
CA ILE A 164 -8.27 9.05 1.98
C ILE A 164 -9.34 8.17 1.34
N LEU A 165 -8.96 7.33 0.38
CA LEU A 165 -9.90 6.45 -0.28
C LEU A 165 -10.55 5.46 0.70
N MET A 166 -9.76 4.86 1.60
CA MET A 166 -10.27 3.96 2.64
C MET A 166 -11.13 4.69 3.68
N LEU A 167 -10.82 5.94 4.01
CA LEU A 167 -11.64 6.78 4.88
C LEU A 167 -13.00 7.05 4.23
N MET A 168 -13.01 7.52 2.98
CA MET A 168 -14.24 7.83 2.27
C MET A 168 -15.13 6.60 2.11
N THR A 169 -14.56 5.45 1.78
CA THR A 169 -15.34 4.21 1.65
C THR A 169 -15.89 3.74 3.00
N SER A 170 -15.13 3.87 4.08
CA SER A 170 -15.61 3.57 5.44
C SER A 170 -16.73 4.51 5.88
N ILE A 171 -16.70 5.79 5.49
CA ILE A 171 -17.78 6.75 5.76
C ILE A 171 -19.03 6.40 4.95
N ILE A 172 -18.87 6.05 3.68
CA ILE A 172 -20.01 5.67 2.82
C ILE A 172 -20.68 4.39 3.34
N THR A 173 -19.91 3.37 3.71
CA THR A 173 -20.47 2.13 4.27
C THR A 173 -21.18 2.38 5.59
N TYR A 174 -20.61 3.24 6.45
CA TYR A 174 -21.25 3.70 7.67
C TYR A 174 -22.60 4.39 7.42
N LEU A 175 -22.64 5.33 6.47
CA LEU A 175 -23.88 6.05 6.14
C LEU A 175 -24.94 5.09 5.60
N LEU A 176 -24.54 4.08 4.82
CA LEU A 176 -25.47 3.10 4.27
C LEU A 176 -26.09 2.22 5.37
N ILE A 177 -25.29 1.72 6.31
CA ILE A 177 -25.76 0.94 7.45
C ILE A 177 -26.69 1.78 8.34
N SER A 178 -26.34 3.04 8.59
CA SER A 178 -27.19 3.96 9.36
C SER A 178 -28.51 4.26 8.66
N ALA A 179 -28.50 4.43 7.33
CA ALA A 179 -29.71 4.65 6.54
C ALA A 179 -30.60 3.40 6.56
N GLU A 180 -30.02 2.20 6.53
CA GLU A 180 -30.75 0.95 6.64
C GLU A 180 -31.55 0.85 7.94
N ASN A 181 -30.88 1.11 9.07
CA ASN A 181 -31.51 1.07 10.39
C ASN A 181 -32.60 2.12 10.59
N MET A 182 -32.46 3.32 10.02
CA MET A 182 -33.43 4.41 10.19
C MET A 182 -34.67 4.25 9.31
N LEU A 183 -34.51 3.74 8.09
CA LEU A 183 -35.59 3.67 7.10
C LEU A 183 -36.39 2.37 7.19
N GLY A 184 -35.95 1.39 7.99
CA GLY A 184 -36.70 0.16 8.26
C GLY A 184 -37.05 -0.58 6.97
N PHE A 185 -36.08 -0.72 6.08
CA PHE A 185 -36.33 -1.18 4.73
C PHE A 185 -36.97 -2.58 4.69
N PRO A 186 -37.89 -2.83 3.75
CA PRO A 186 -38.52 -4.13 3.59
C PRO A 186 -37.49 -5.22 3.24
N GLU A 187 -37.74 -6.46 3.68
CA GLU A 187 -36.89 -7.65 3.46
C GLU A 187 -36.51 -7.89 1.98
N GLN A 188 -37.27 -7.34 1.04
CA GLN A 188 -36.98 -7.37 -0.39
C GLN A 188 -35.63 -6.71 -0.74
N LEU A 189 -35.18 -5.75 0.07
CA LEU A 189 -33.88 -5.07 -0.09
C LEU A 189 -32.71 -5.85 0.53
N LEU A 190 -32.98 -6.89 1.31
CA LEU A 190 -31.94 -7.77 1.89
C LEU A 190 -31.10 -8.48 0.81
N THR A 191 -31.62 -8.58 -0.42
CA THR A 191 -30.88 -9.09 -1.58
C THR A 191 -30.03 -8.00 -2.26
N VAL A 192 -30.40 -6.72 -2.12
CA VAL A 192 -29.72 -5.60 -2.79
C VAL A 192 -28.46 -5.17 -2.03
N TYR A 193 -28.49 -5.15 -0.69
CA TYR A 193 -27.35 -4.72 0.12
C TYR A 193 -26.08 -5.54 -0.09
N PRO A 194 -26.09 -6.89 -0.05
CA PRO A 194 -24.90 -7.69 -0.31
C PRO A 194 -24.32 -7.41 -1.70
N ILE A 195 -25.15 -7.27 -2.73
CA ILE A 195 -24.72 -6.95 -4.10
C ILE A 195 -24.02 -5.59 -4.15
N LEU A 196 -24.60 -4.60 -3.47
CA LEU A 196 -24.07 -3.24 -3.42
C LEU A 196 -22.74 -3.19 -2.65
N PHE A 197 -22.63 -3.85 -1.49
CA PHE A 197 -21.37 -3.93 -0.74
C PHE A 197 -20.28 -4.69 -1.51
N ILE A 198 -20.61 -5.79 -2.19
CA ILE A 198 -19.67 -6.51 -3.06
C ILE A 198 -19.18 -5.60 -4.18
N THR A 199 -20.10 -4.86 -4.82
CA THR A 199 -19.75 -3.95 -5.92
C THR A 199 -18.81 -2.84 -5.44
N PHE A 200 -19.09 -2.22 -4.28
CA PHE A 200 -18.16 -1.25 -3.69
C PHE A 200 -16.81 -1.86 -3.35
N PHE A 201 -16.79 -3.06 -2.76
CA PHE A 201 -15.55 -3.76 -2.45
C PHE A 201 -14.71 -4.05 -3.70
N LEU A 202 -15.35 -4.48 -4.79
CA LEU A 202 -14.69 -4.70 -6.07
C LEU A 202 -14.14 -3.41 -6.68
N ILE A 203 -14.90 -2.31 -6.63
CA ILE A 203 -14.43 -1.00 -7.10
C ILE A 203 -13.18 -0.57 -6.31
N ILE A 204 -13.19 -0.72 -4.98
CA ILE A 204 -12.03 -0.40 -4.13
C ILE A 204 -10.82 -1.25 -4.52
N CYS A 205 -11.01 -2.54 -4.77
CA CYS A 205 -9.95 -3.43 -5.22
C CYS A 205 -9.38 -2.99 -6.57
N ILE A 206 -10.25 -2.64 -7.54
CA ILE A 206 -9.83 -2.17 -8.87
C ILE A 206 -9.03 -0.87 -8.73
N VAL A 207 -9.54 0.12 -7.98
CA VAL A 207 -8.84 1.39 -7.78
C VAL A 207 -7.48 1.18 -7.12
N PHE A 208 -7.41 0.29 -6.12
CA PHE A 208 -6.14 -0.09 -5.51
C PHE A 208 -5.16 -0.69 -6.50
N LEU A 209 -5.60 -1.60 -7.39
CA LEU A 209 -4.76 -2.18 -8.43
C LEU A 209 -4.27 -1.13 -9.43
N VAL A 210 -5.12 -0.19 -9.82
CA VAL A 210 -4.77 0.93 -10.72
C VAL A 210 -3.71 1.83 -10.08
N ILE A 211 -3.89 2.23 -8.82
CA ILE A 211 -2.91 3.05 -8.07
C ILE A 211 -1.56 2.34 -8.01
N ASN A 212 -1.56 1.02 -7.75
CA ASN A 212 -0.33 0.23 -7.73
C ASN A 212 0.37 0.22 -9.09
N LYS A 213 -0.37 -0.02 -10.17
CA LYS A 213 0.17 -0.03 -11.53
C LYS A 213 0.75 1.33 -11.91
N ILE A 214 0.04 2.42 -11.62
CA ILE A 214 0.53 3.79 -11.86
C ILE A 214 1.81 4.05 -11.05
N GLY A 215 1.85 3.61 -9.79
CA GLY A 215 3.05 3.74 -8.95
C GLY A 215 4.26 3.02 -9.55
N GLN A 216 4.08 1.80 -10.05
CA GLN A 216 5.13 1.03 -10.71
C GLN A 216 5.60 1.68 -12.02
N GLU A 217 4.68 2.14 -12.86
CA GLU A 217 5.03 2.82 -14.11
C GLU A 217 5.79 4.13 -13.84
N ARG A 218 5.41 4.90 -12.81
CA ARG A 218 6.16 6.11 -12.41
C ARG A 218 7.60 5.80 -12.03
N GLU A 219 7.89 4.69 -11.37
CA GLU A 219 9.28 4.30 -11.06
C GLU A 219 10.06 3.94 -12.30
N LYS A 220 9.46 3.18 -13.22
CA LYS A 220 10.10 2.85 -14.49
C LYS A 220 10.42 4.12 -15.27
N MET A 221 9.50 5.09 -15.29
CA MET A 221 9.71 6.38 -15.95
C MET A 221 10.86 7.17 -15.31
N LYS A 222 10.88 7.31 -13.98
CA LYS A 222 11.99 7.97 -13.28
C LYS A 222 13.34 7.30 -13.54
N LYS A 223 13.37 5.96 -13.54
CA LYS A 223 14.60 5.22 -13.84
C LYS A 223 15.08 5.48 -15.27
N ARG A 224 14.17 5.49 -16.25
CA ARG A 224 14.48 5.85 -17.63
C ARG A 224 15.00 7.29 -17.76
N GLU A 225 14.40 8.24 -17.05
CA GLU A 225 14.87 9.63 -17.04
C GLU A 225 16.29 9.74 -16.48
N MET A 226 16.62 9.01 -15.41
CA MET A 226 17.98 8.95 -14.85
C MET A 226 18.97 8.32 -15.83
N GLU A 227 18.61 7.21 -16.48
CA GLU A 227 19.44 6.54 -17.49
C GLU A 227 19.69 7.46 -18.71
N LEU A 228 18.67 8.20 -19.16
CA LEU A 228 18.80 9.19 -20.24
C LEU A 228 19.71 10.35 -19.86
N ALA A 229 19.59 10.87 -18.62
CA ALA A 229 20.47 11.92 -18.13
C ALA A 229 21.94 11.46 -18.10
N GLN A 230 22.20 10.24 -17.60
CA GLN A 230 23.54 9.66 -17.58
C GLN A 230 24.11 9.47 -19.00
N LEU A 231 23.28 9.00 -19.94
CA LEU A 231 23.68 8.85 -21.33
C LEU A 231 24.04 10.20 -21.96
N ARG A 232 23.23 11.23 -21.71
CA ARG A 232 23.49 12.60 -22.20
C ARG A 232 24.84 13.11 -21.67
N ASP A 233 25.09 12.98 -20.38
CA ASP A 233 26.35 13.42 -19.77
C ASP A 233 27.55 12.64 -20.32
N TYR A 234 27.37 11.36 -20.64
CA TYR A 234 28.40 10.56 -21.30
C TYR A 234 28.67 11.04 -22.74
N THR A 235 27.63 11.34 -23.51
CA THR A 235 27.77 11.89 -24.87
C THR A 235 28.50 13.23 -24.88
N VAL A 236 28.15 14.15 -23.97
CA VAL A 236 28.83 15.46 -23.85
C VAL A 236 30.32 15.26 -23.56
N ARG A 237 30.68 14.38 -22.61
CA ARG A 237 32.08 14.07 -22.31
C ARG A 237 32.83 13.45 -23.49
N LEU A 238 32.14 12.61 -24.28
CA LEU A 238 32.72 12.06 -25.51
C LEU A 238 32.96 13.14 -26.57
N GLU A 239 32.03 14.09 -26.73
CA GLU A 239 32.20 15.22 -27.65
C GLU A 239 33.37 16.10 -27.24
N GLU A 240 33.49 16.44 -25.96
CA GLU A 240 34.64 17.18 -25.41
C GLU A 240 35.95 16.43 -25.69
N MET A 241 36.00 15.14 -25.38
CA MET A 241 37.17 14.30 -25.65
C MET A 241 37.52 14.23 -27.14
N TYR A 242 36.51 14.19 -28.02
CA TYR A 242 36.70 14.18 -29.47
C TYR A 242 37.26 15.50 -30.00
N VAL A 243 36.76 16.63 -29.49
CA VAL A 243 37.27 17.97 -29.81
C VAL A 243 38.72 18.11 -29.36
N ASP A 244 39.05 17.69 -28.15
CA ASP A 244 40.42 17.67 -27.62
C ASP A 244 41.35 16.81 -28.50
N MET A 245 40.89 15.62 -28.92
CA MET A 245 41.66 14.74 -29.80
C MET A 245 41.92 15.37 -31.18
N ASN A 246 40.93 16.08 -31.73
CA ASN A 246 41.09 16.77 -33.01
C ASN A 246 42.05 17.96 -32.91
N MET A 247 42.00 18.73 -31.80
CA MET A 247 42.98 19.80 -31.54
C MET A 247 44.39 19.21 -31.42
N PHE A 248 44.55 18.13 -30.65
CA PHE A 248 45.84 17.45 -30.51
C PHE A 248 46.40 16.98 -31.86
N ARG A 249 45.54 16.38 -32.72
CA ARG A 249 45.95 15.94 -34.07
C ARG A 249 46.40 17.12 -34.94
N HIS A 250 45.67 18.23 -34.91
CA HIS A 250 46.01 19.43 -35.67
C HIS A 250 47.37 20.00 -35.23
N ASP A 251 47.58 20.12 -33.91
CA ASP A 251 48.83 20.60 -33.35
C ASP A 251 50.00 19.67 -33.70
N TYR A 252 49.78 18.37 -33.66
CA TYR A 252 50.76 17.36 -34.09
C TYR A 252 51.14 17.51 -35.57
N ILE A 253 50.18 17.72 -36.47
CA ILE A 253 50.44 17.95 -37.89
C ILE A 253 51.28 19.22 -38.08
N ASN A 254 50.98 20.30 -37.36
CA ASN A 254 51.71 21.56 -37.47
C ASN A 254 53.15 21.44 -36.98
N ILE A 255 53.39 20.69 -35.90
CA ILE A 255 54.75 20.39 -35.41
C ILE A 255 55.53 19.62 -36.49
N LEU A 256 54.94 18.56 -37.06
CA LEU A 256 55.58 17.77 -38.12
C LEU A 256 55.86 18.59 -39.38
N ALA A 257 54.91 19.42 -39.82
CA ALA A 257 55.08 20.27 -40.99
C ALA A 257 56.19 21.31 -40.78
N SER A 258 56.28 21.89 -39.58
CA SER A 258 57.35 22.82 -39.21
C SER A 258 58.72 22.12 -39.23
N LEU A 259 58.84 20.93 -38.61
CA LEU A 259 60.05 20.12 -38.65
C LEU A 259 60.47 19.77 -40.09
N HIS A 260 59.52 19.34 -40.92
CA HIS A 260 59.78 19.03 -42.32
C HIS A 260 60.29 20.24 -43.10
N GLY A 261 59.69 21.41 -42.90
CA GLY A 261 60.13 22.65 -43.55
C GLY A 261 61.54 23.10 -43.16
N TYR A 262 61.95 22.90 -41.91
CA TYR A 262 63.34 23.19 -41.48
C TYR A 262 64.34 22.19 -42.09
N ILE A 263 63.96 20.91 -42.18
CA ILE A 263 64.79 19.87 -42.82
C ILE A 263 64.99 20.15 -44.31
N GLU A 264 63.92 20.49 -45.04
CA GLU A 264 63.98 20.75 -46.49
C GLU A 264 64.85 21.97 -46.83
N LYS A 265 64.86 22.98 -45.96
CA LYS A 265 65.71 24.18 -46.09
C LYS A 265 67.16 23.98 -45.63
N ALA A 266 67.52 22.79 -45.14
CA ALA A 266 68.82 22.50 -44.51
C ALA A 266 69.18 23.48 -43.36
N ASP A 267 68.17 23.99 -42.65
CA ASP A 267 68.33 25.03 -41.63
C ASP A 267 68.44 24.41 -40.23
N GLN A 268 69.66 23.96 -39.91
CA GLN A 268 69.93 23.14 -38.74
C GLN A 268 69.85 23.92 -37.42
N GLU A 269 70.16 25.22 -37.44
CA GLU A 269 70.14 26.10 -36.26
C GLU A 269 68.69 26.40 -35.81
N LEU A 270 67.80 26.71 -36.76
CA LEU A 270 66.37 26.93 -36.49
C LEU A 270 65.64 25.64 -36.08
N LEU A 271 66.03 24.49 -36.63
CA LEU A 271 65.51 23.18 -36.23
C LEU A 271 65.85 22.87 -34.76
N GLU A 272 67.11 23.06 -34.37
CA GLU A 272 67.59 22.79 -33.00
C GLU A 272 66.93 23.73 -31.97
N LYS A 273 66.75 25.00 -32.35
CA LYS A 273 66.01 25.97 -31.53
C LYS A 273 64.55 25.58 -31.36
N TYR A 274 63.83 25.25 -32.44
CA TYR A 274 62.42 24.84 -32.38
C TYR A 274 62.24 23.56 -31.56
N PHE A 275 63.14 22.58 -31.70
CA PHE A 275 63.10 21.34 -30.92
C PHE A 275 63.24 21.61 -29.40
N ASN A 276 64.23 22.42 -29.01
CA ASN A 276 64.50 22.72 -27.60
C ASN A 276 63.46 23.65 -26.96
N GLU A 277 62.92 24.61 -27.71
CA GLU A 277 61.97 25.60 -27.16
C GLU A 277 60.51 25.15 -27.21
N VAL A 278 60.13 24.30 -28.17
CA VAL A 278 58.72 23.89 -28.37
C VAL A 278 58.51 22.43 -28.01
N ILE A 279 59.34 21.50 -28.50
CA ILE A 279 59.10 20.05 -28.37
C ILE A 279 59.51 19.50 -27.00
N VAL A 280 60.68 19.89 -26.49
CA VAL A 280 61.17 19.43 -25.16
C VAL A 280 60.23 19.85 -24.02
N PRO A 281 59.71 21.09 -23.95
CA PRO A 281 58.77 21.50 -22.91
C PRO A 281 57.42 20.77 -23.00
N LEU A 282 56.93 20.48 -24.21
CA LEU A 282 55.69 19.71 -24.42
C LEU A 282 55.77 18.29 -23.82
N LYS A 283 56.93 17.62 -23.98
CA LYS A 283 57.16 16.29 -23.41
C LYS A 283 57.10 16.28 -21.87
N ASN A 284 57.68 17.29 -21.23
CA ASN A 284 57.71 17.37 -19.75
C ASN A 284 56.37 17.78 -19.15
N ARG A 285 55.56 18.58 -19.86
CA ARG A 285 54.24 19.02 -19.40
C ARG A 285 53.21 17.90 -19.33
N ASN A 286 53.32 16.90 -20.22
CA ASN A 286 52.42 15.74 -20.27
C ASN A 286 52.73 14.66 -19.19
N GLN A 287 53.80 14.78 -18.42
CA GLN A 287 54.16 13.84 -17.34
C GLN A 287 53.69 14.31 -15.94
N ILE A 288 53.10 15.51 -15.84
CA ILE A 288 52.71 16.14 -14.56
C ILE A 288 51.17 16.13 -14.33
N LYS A 289 50.40 15.48 -15.21
CA LYS A 289 48.96 15.25 -15.01
C LYS A 289 48.67 13.81 -14.62
#